data_AF-A0A832MJE7-F1
#
_entry.id   AF-A0A832MJE7-F1
#
_cell.length_a   1.000
_cell.length_b   1.000
_cell.length_c   1.000
_cell.angle_alpha   90.00
_cell.angle_beta   90.00
_cell.angle_gamma   90.00
#
_symmetry.space_group_name_H-M   'P 1'
#
loop_
_entity.id
_entity.type
_entity.pdbx_description
1 polymer ?
#
loop_
_entity_poly.entity_id
_entity_poly.type
_entity_poly.pdbx_seq_one_letter_code
_entity_poly.pdbx_strand_id
1 'polypeptide(L)'
;MNHRVLLNGKPLYFLEEPDGSGPLAPPEHMFDGELRLDAALGALGPSYAHVMPDGSIMRFGSKIGTRKDLVFVDVIEGTAREVPPQLKGAA
;
A
#
# COMPACT_ATOMS: atom_id res chain seq x y z
N MET A 1 8.89 -5.20 -0.06
CA MET A 1 9.08 -4.34 -1.26
C MET A 1 8.24 -3.09 -1.08
N ASN A 2 8.69 -1.93 -1.54
CA ASN A 2 7.91 -0.68 -1.45
C ASN A 2 7.02 -0.53 -2.69
N HIS A 3 5.71 -0.36 -2.47
CA HIS A 3 4.73 -0.11 -3.52
C HIS A 3 4.07 1.24 -3.28
N ARG A 4 3.79 1.99 -4.35
CA ARG A 4 2.84 3.10 -4.30
C ARG A 4 1.45 2.54 -4.50
N VAL A 5 0.53 2.87 -3.62
CA VAL A 5 -0.85 2.37 -3.68
C VAL A 5 -1.86 3.49 -3.45
N LEU A 6 -3.09 3.28 -3.92
CA LEU A 6 -4.24 4.08 -3.54
C LEU A 6 -5.17 3.23 -2.68
N LEU A 7 -5.60 3.78 -1.53
CA LEU A 7 -6.66 3.21 -0.71
C LEU A 7 -7.80 4.21 -0.63
N ASN A 8 -8.97 3.88 -1.18
CA ASN A 8 -10.12 4.80 -1.26
C ASN A 8 -9.74 6.15 -1.89
N GLY A 9 -8.90 6.12 -2.93
CA GLY A 9 -8.40 7.31 -3.64
C GLY A 9 -7.29 8.09 -2.91
N LYS A 10 -6.86 7.65 -1.72
CA LYS A 10 -5.74 8.28 -0.99
C LYS A 10 -4.41 7.64 -1.35
N PRO A 11 -3.41 8.41 -1.79
CA PRO A 11 -2.06 7.90 -2.05
C PRO A 11 -1.39 7.48 -0.75
N LEU A 12 -0.82 6.29 -0.75
CA LEU A 12 -0.07 5.69 0.34
C LEU A 12 1.13 4.92 -0.24
N TYR A 13 2.09 4.62 0.63
CA TYR A 13 3.15 3.67 0.40
C TYR A 13 2.86 2.41 1.19
N PHE A 14 2.94 1.27 0.51
CA PHE A 14 2.82 -0.05 1.09
C PHE A 14 4.20 -0.70 1.13
N LEU A 15 4.74 -0.92 2.32
CA LEU A 15 5.90 -1.79 2.48
C LEU A 15 5.38 -3.22 2.63
N GLU A 16 5.34 -3.94 1.52
CA GLU A 16 4.85 -5.32 1.50
C GLU A 16 5.93 -6.28 2.02
N GLU A 17 5.57 -7.03 3.06
CA GLU A 17 6.35 -8.14 3.60
C GLU A 17 6.10 -9.43 2.78
N PRO A 18 6.99 -10.45 2.86
CA PRO A 18 6.86 -11.66 2.06
C PRO A 18 5.55 -12.45 2.27
N ASP A 19 4.91 -12.31 3.43
CA ASP A 19 3.61 -12.92 3.74
C ASP A 19 2.43 -12.10 3.20
N GLY A 20 2.71 -10.98 2.52
CA GLY A 20 1.74 -10.08 1.95
C GLY A 20 1.12 -9.09 2.93
N SER A 21 1.62 -9.06 4.16
CA SER A 21 1.28 -8.07 5.18
C SER A 21 2.14 -6.81 5.05
N GLY A 22 1.86 -5.81 5.87
CA GLY A 22 2.81 -4.74 6.13
C GLY A 22 2.22 -3.33 6.24
N PRO A 23 3.11 -2.37 6.54
CA PRO A 23 2.81 -0.95 6.68
C PRO A 23 2.09 -0.27 5.51
N LEU A 24 1.05 0.52 5.78
CA LEU A 24 0.58 1.58 4.88
C LEU A 24 0.85 2.94 5.51
N ALA A 25 1.60 3.78 4.80
CA ALA A 25 1.96 5.11 5.26
C ALA A 25 1.67 6.19 4.21
N PRO A 26 1.15 7.36 4.61
CA PRO A 26 1.08 8.52 3.73
C PRO A 26 2.45 8.97 3.19
N PRO A 27 2.53 9.60 2.00
CA PRO A 27 3.78 10.06 1.39
C PRO A 27 4.65 10.96 2.27
N GLU A 28 4.03 11.79 3.11
CA GLU A 28 4.71 12.67 4.06
C GLU A 28 5.53 11.93 5.14
N HIS A 29 5.36 10.62 5.25
CA HIS A 29 6.06 9.75 6.18
C HIS A 29 7.15 8.88 5.51
N MET A 30 7.42 9.16 4.23
CA MET A 30 8.57 8.61 3.52
C MET A 30 9.79 9.47 3.78
N PHE A 31 10.93 8.85 4.10
CA PHE A 31 12.20 9.51 4.31
C PHE A 31 13.20 9.02 3.26
N ASP A 32 13.77 9.94 2.49
CA ASP A 32 14.70 9.62 1.38
C ASP A 32 14.16 8.58 0.37
N GLY A 33 12.84 8.59 0.14
CA GLY A 33 12.18 7.66 -0.79
C GLY A 33 11.89 6.28 -0.21
N GLU A 34 12.21 6.03 1.06
CA GLU A 34 11.93 4.78 1.75
C GLU A 34 11.00 4.97 2.95
N LEU A 35 10.13 3.97 3.18
CA LEU A 35 9.38 3.88 4.41
C LEU A 35 10.28 3.27 5.48
N ARG A 36 10.73 4.07 6.45
CA ARG A 36 11.50 3.55 7.58
C ARG A 36 10.56 3.06 8.67
N LEU A 37 10.59 1.75 8.94
CA LEU A 37 9.76 1.10 9.97
C LEU A 37 9.88 1.79 11.35
N ASP A 38 11.09 2.24 11.69
CA ASP A 38 11.39 2.83 13.00
C ASP A 38 10.69 4.19 13.20
N ALA A 39 10.65 5.01 12.14
CA ALA A 39 9.88 6.26 12.11
C ALA A 39 8.38 5.98 11.97
N ALA A 40 8.03 4.90 11.27
CA ALA A 40 6.66 4.48 11.04
C ALA A 40 5.97 4.01 12.33
N LEU A 41 6.68 3.33 13.22
CA LEU A 41 6.13 2.82 14.47
C LEU A 41 6.06 3.91 15.56
N GLY A 42 6.99 4.87 15.58
CA GLY A 42 7.08 5.91 16.61
C GLY A 42 6.25 7.18 16.34
N ALA A 43 6.13 7.60 15.07
CA ALA A 43 5.48 8.87 14.70
C ALA A 43 4.07 8.70 14.11
N LEU A 44 3.66 7.47 13.71
CA LEU A 44 2.44 7.25 12.91
C LEU A 44 1.25 6.70 13.68
N GLY A 45 1.26 6.80 15.01
CA GLY A 45 0.16 6.35 15.87
C GLY A 45 -1.23 6.61 15.27
N PRO A 46 -1.49 7.77 14.61
CA PRO A 46 -2.77 8.03 13.94
C PRO A 46 -2.99 7.73 12.47
N SER A 47 -1.93 7.68 11.66
CA SER A 47 -2.05 7.72 10.21
C SER A 47 -1.74 6.38 9.55
N TYR A 48 -1.33 5.41 10.35
CA TYR A 48 -0.89 4.10 9.89
C TYR A 48 -2.05 3.13 9.73
N ALA A 49 -2.31 2.72 8.50
CA ALA A 49 -3.06 1.51 8.23
C ALA A 49 -2.08 0.35 8.07
N HIS A 50 -2.49 -0.88 8.35
CA HIS A 50 -1.64 -2.06 8.23
C HIS A 50 -2.42 -3.13 7.47
N VAL A 51 -1.81 -3.70 6.42
CA VAL A 51 -2.34 -4.88 5.75
C VAL A 51 -1.94 -6.10 6.58
N MET A 52 -2.88 -6.79 7.18
CA MET A 52 -2.62 -8.00 7.96
C MET A 52 -2.40 -9.20 7.03
N PRO A 53 -1.80 -10.32 7.51
CA PRO A 53 -1.58 -11.52 6.69
C PRO A 53 -2.86 -12.13 6.10
N ASP A 54 -4.01 -11.94 6.76
CA ASP A 54 -5.33 -12.36 6.25
C ASP A 54 -5.88 -11.42 5.16
N GLY A 55 -5.12 -10.38 4.80
CA GLY A 55 -5.47 -9.35 3.84
C GLY A 55 -6.41 -8.28 4.39
N SER A 56 -6.73 -8.25 5.69
CA SER A 56 -7.50 -7.14 6.28
C SER A 56 -6.65 -5.87 6.36
N ILE A 57 -7.25 -4.70 6.14
CA ILE A 57 -6.57 -3.42 6.38
C ILE A 57 -7.09 -2.85 7.69
N MET A 58 -6.20 -2.76 8.66
CA MET A 58 -6.50 -2.29 10.01
C MET A 58 -5.91 -0.91 10.24
N ARG A 59 -6.70 0.02 10.80
CA ARG A 59 -6.23 1.32 11.30
C ARG A 59 -6.78 1.50 12.70
N PHE A 60 -5.92 1.71 13.69
CA PHE A 60 -6.32 1.88 15.09
C PHE A 60 -7.28 0.81 15.64
N GLY A 61 -7.01 -0.47 15.34
CA GLY A 61 -7.89 -1.56 15.77
C GLY A 61 -9.24 -1.63 15.04
N SER A 62 -9.49 -0.78 14.05
CA SER A 62 -10.67 -0.82 13.18
C SER A 62 -10.31 -1.34 11.80
N LYS A 63 -11.13 -2.26 11.27
CA LYS A 63 -11.01 -2.69 9.87
C LYS A 63 -11.57 -1.59 8.97
N ILE A 64 -10.73 -1.07 8.08
CA ILE A 64 -11.09 0.00 7.13
C ILE A 64 -11.15 -0.47 5.68
N GLY A 65 -10.79 -1.73 5.43
CA GLY A 65 -10.80 -2.33 4.11
C GLY A 65 -10.09 -3.68 4.09
N THR A 66 -9.71 -4.09 2.89
CA THR A 66 -8.96 -5.29 2.57
C THR A 66 -7.90 -4.97 1.53
N ARG A 67 -6.88 -5.83 1.41
CA ARG A 67 -5.80 -5.69 0.43
C ARG A 67 -6.32 -5.55 -1.01
N LYS A 68 -7.50 -6.11 -1.32
CA LYS A 68 -8.14 -5.99 -2.64
C LYS A 68 -8.58 -4.56 -2.96
N ASP A 69 -8.73 -3.72 -1.94
CA ASP A 69 -9.09 -2.30 -2.09
C ASP A 69 -7.86 -1.43 -2.40
N LEU A 70 -6.66 -1.99 -2.38
CA LEU A 70 -5.44 -1.31 -2.80
C LEU A 70 -5.30 -1.33 -4.31
N VAL A 71 -5.19 -0.15 -4.90
CA VAL A 71 -4.80 0.01 -6.30
C VAL A 71 -3.30 0.25 -6.35
N PHE A 72 -2.54 -0.70 -6.89
CA PHE A 72 -1.10 -0.58 -7.05
C PHE A 72 -0.79 0.35 -8.22
N VAL A 73 -0.02 1.40 -7.95
CA VAL A 73 0.41 2.39 -8.93
C VAL A 73 1.83 2.03 -9.33
N ASP A 74 1.97 1.29 -10.43
CA ASP A 74 3.28 1.07 -11.03
C ASP A 74 3.82 2.42 -11.51
N VAL A 75 4.97 2.83 -10.96
CA VAL A 75 5.76 3.89 -11.58
C VAL A 75 6.40 3.25 -12.81
N ILE A 76 5.65 3.20 -13.90
CA ILE A 76 6.26 3.12 -15.23
C ILE A 76 6.96 4.47 -15.38
N GLU A 77 8.29 4.52 -15.22
CA GLU A 77 9.07 5.62 -15.78
C GLU A 77 8.64 5.79 -17.25
N GLY A 78 7.86 6.84 -17.53
CA GLY A 78 7.60 7.31 -18.88
C GLY A 78 6.17 7.26 -19.42
N THR A 79 5.25 6.40 -18.97
CA THR A 79 3.86 6.44 -19.45
C THR A 79 2.89 5.71 -18.52
N ALA A 80 2.00 6.44 -17.86
CA ALA A 80 0.82 5.85 -17.23
C ALA A 80 -0.07 5.23 -18.32
N ARG A 81 -0.10 3.90 -18.39
CA ARG A 81 -1.21 3.18 -19.02
C ARG A 81 -1.90 2.39 -17.92
N GLU A 82 -3.16 2.74 -17.69
CA GLU A 82 -4.11 1.96 -16.92
C GLU A 82 -4.11 0.54 -17.50
N VAL A 83 -3.71 -0.46 -16.70
CA VAL A 83 -3.78 -1.86 -17.11
C VAL A 83 -5.14 -2.37 -16.62
N PRO A 84 -6.16 -2.51 -17.48
CA PRO A 84 -7.39 -3.16 -17.07
C PRO A 84 -7.11 -4.63 -16.75
N PRO A 85 -7.72 -5.19 -15.70
CA PRO A 85 -7.66 -6.61 -15.45
C PRO A 85 -8.50 -7.33 -16.51
N GLN A 86 -8.01 -8.48 -17.00
CA GLN A 86 -8.61 -9.42 -17.98
C GLN A 86 -8.13 -9.14 -19.43
N LEU A 87 -7.54 -10.06 -20.20
CA LEU A 87 -7.85 -11.49 -20.36
C LEU A 87 -6.56 -12.34 -20.50
N LYS A 88 -6.36 -13.32 -19.61
CA LYS A 88 -5.68 -14.57 -20.00
C LYS A 88 -6.76 -15.54 -20.47
N GLY A 89 -7.02 -15.52 -21.77
CA GLY A 89 -7.91 -16.45 -22.43
C GLY A 89 -8.07 -16.07 -23.90
N ALA A 90 -7.78 -17.03 -24.79
CA ALA A 90 -7.90 -17.02 -26.25
C ALA A 90 -6.68 -16.48 -27.04
N ALA A 91 -5.73 -17.37 -27.32
CA ALA A 91 -5.53 -17.96 -28.66
C ALA A 91 -4.49 -19.09 -28.56
#